data_AF-A0A7S2VFS7-F1
#
_entry.id   AF-A0A7S2VFS7-F1
#
_cell.length_a   1.000
_cell.length_b   1.000
_cell.length_c   1.000
_cell.angle_alpha   90.00
_cell.angle_beta   90.00
_cell.angle_gamma   90.00
#
_symmetry.space_group_name_H-M   'P 1'
#
loop_
_entity.id
_entity.type
_entity.pdbx_description
1 polymer ?
#
loop_
_entity_poly.entity_id
_entity_poly.type
_entity_poly.pdbx_seq_one_letter_code
_entity_poly.pdbx_strand_id
1 'polypeptide(L)'
;LLFGVKLYIMLVELDDEHTKCGICVTKFSSDRDNKDPEIRKHLPVLSSSQRCDHWFCHGCILREQLRVADENNGKVPKWIRCMHCREKTSFNPAEPKYHRLLIDLLARAQKYAAAQVKNEEQTEVEENETTDVMPVKQEQRDEVHKEECTDSEEKTDGEGD
;
A
#
# COMPACT_ATOMS: atom_id res chain seq x y z
N LEU A 1 22.19 29.28 25.53
CA LEU A 1 22.41 28.88 24.12
C LEU A 1 21.68 27.56 23.88
N LEU A 2 20.41 27.61 23.49
CA LEU A 2 19.67 26.43 23.05
C LEU A 2 19.83 26.32 21.54
N PHE A 3 20.66 25.37 21.08
CA PHE A 3 20.78 25.08 19.66
C PHE A 3 19.52 24.35 19.19
N GLY A 4 18.58 25.11 18.63
CA GLY A 4 17.45 24.56 17.89
C GLY A 4 17.94 23.89 16.62
N VAL A 5 18.28 22.60 16.71
CA VAL A 5 18.62 21.78 15.54
C VAL A 5 17.34 21.61 14.74
N LYS A 6 17.14 22.46 13.72
CA LYS A 6 16.12 22.25 12.68
C LYS A 6 16.45 20.94 11.98
N LEU A 7 15.77 19.87 12.39
CA LEU A 7 15.85 18.57 11.76
C LEU A 7 15.24 18.70 10.36
N TYR A 8 16.10 18.92 9.36
CA TYR A 8 15.68 18.89 7.96
C TYR A 8 15.28 17.46 7.60
N ILE A 9 13.99 17.17 7.76
CA ILE A 9 13.38 15.96 7.23
C ILE A 9 13.41 16.08 5.71
N MET A 10 14.38 15.44 5.07
CA MET A 10 14.31 15.19 3.63
C MET A 10 13.14 14.23 3.37
N LEU A 11 11.99 14.79 3.00
CA LEU A 11 10.90 14.06 2.39
C LEU A 11 11.37 13.63 0.99
N VAL A 12 11.84 12.39 0.88
CA VAL A 12 12.02 11.74 -0.41
C VAL A 12 10.67 11.19 -0.81
N GLU A 13 10.04 11.82 -1.80
CA GLU A 13 8.85 11.27 -2.44
C GLU A 13 9.24 10.02 -3.22
N LEU A 14 8.71 8.87 -2.82
CA LEU A 14 8.78 7.65 -3.60
C LEU A 14 7.52 7.59 -4.47
N ASP A 15 7.71 7.56 -5.78
CA ASP A 15 6.60 7.38 -6.72
C ASP A 15 6.03 5.94 -6.70
N ASP A 16 4.96 5.76 -7.46
CA ASP A 16 4.26 4.48 -7.57
C ASP A 16 5.08 3.38 -8.31
N GLU A 17 6.14 3.74 -9.06
CA GLU A 17 7.03 2.78 -9.73
C GLU A 17 8.04 2.19 -8.72
N HIS A 18 8.66 3.05 -7.90
CA HIS A 18 9.62 2.64 -6.88
C HIS A 18 8.97 1.91 -5.68
N THR A 19 7.69 2.18 -5.39
CA THR A 19 6.95 1.53 -4.28
C THR A 19 6.27 0.21 -4.64
N LYS A 20 6.25 -0.22 -5.91
CA LYS A 20 5.56 -1.44 -6.39
C LYS A 20 6.51 -2.45 -7.02
N CYS A 21 6.13 -3.72 -6.97
CA CYS A 21 6.85 -4.78 -7.66
C CYS A 21 6.56 -4.73 -9.17
N GLY A 22 7.58 -4.51 -10.00
CA GLY A 22 7.48 -4.50 -11.49
C GLY A 22 7.09 -5.83 -12.16
N ILE A 23 6.59 -6.82 -11.41
CA ILE A 23 6.04 -8.09 -11.92
C ILE A 23 4.57 -8.24 -11.52
N CYS A 24 4.24 -8.10 -10.22
CA CYS A 24 2.88 -8.30 -9.72
C CYS A 24 2.13 -7.01 -9.38
N VAL A 25 2.73 -5.84 -9.65
CA VAL A 25 2.24 -4.47 -9.38
C VAL A 25 1.78 -4.17 -7.95
N THR A 26 1.90 -5.13 -7.03
CA THR A 26 1.60 -4.95 -5.61
C THR A 26 2.62 -4.04 -4.94
N LYS A 27 2.16 -3.16 -4.04
CA LYS A 27 3.03 -2.35 -3.19
C LYS A 27 3.94 -3.23 -2.33
N PHE A 28 5.17 -2.78 -2.11
CA PHE A 28 6.13 -3.46 -1.25
C PHE A 28 5.75 -3.37 0.23
N SER A 29 6.06 -4.42 0.99
CA SER A 29 6.04 -4.38 2.44
C SER A 29 7.27 -3.65 2.99
N SER A 30 7.06 -2.90 4.05
CA SER A 30 8.08 -2.25 4.89
C SER A 30 8.40 -3.06 6.16
N ASP A 31 7.59 -4.05 6.51
CA ASP A 31 7.73 -4.81 7.75
C ASP A 31 8.57 -6.07 7.53
N ARG A 32 9.89 -5.91 7.70
CA ARG A 32 10.89 -6.97 7.55
C ARG A 32 10.82 -8.01 8.67
N ASP A 33 10.42 -7.60 9.87
CA ASP A 33 10.56 -8.40 11.08
C ASP A 33 9.27 -9.17 11.42
N ASN A 34 8.17 -8.86 10.71
CA ASN A 34 6.94 -9.65 10.63
C ASN A 34 7.20 -11.16 10.46
N LYS A 35 6.29 -11.99 10.97
CA LYS A 35 6.36 -13.45 10.86
C LYS A 35 5.39 -14.03 9.84
N ASP A 36 4.37 -13.27 9.44
CA ASP A 36 3.38 -13.69 8.46
C ASP A 36 4.04 -13.87 7.07
N PRO A 37 4.05 -15.09 6.48
CA PRO A 37 4.56 -15.30 5.13
C PRO A 37 3.84 -14.46 4.07
N GLU A 38 2.55 -14.15 4.28
CA GLU A 38 1.75 -13.35 3.34
C GLU A 38 2.19 -11.89 3.31
N ILE A 39 2.70 -11.34 4.41
CA ILE A 39 3.32 -10.01 4.45
C ILE A 39 4.76 -10.07 3.94
N ARG A 40 5.53 -11.08 4.36
CA ARG A 40 6.96 -11.23 4.02
C ARG A 40 7.19 -11.45 2.53
N LYS A 41 6.29 -12.13 1.81
CA LYS A 41 6.40 -12.30 0.36
C LYS A 41 6.35 -10.97 -0.41
N HIS A 42 5.82 -9.90 0.19
CA HIS A 42 5.79 -8.56 -0.40
C HIS A 42 7.05 -7.72 -0.08
N LEU A 43 8.04 -8.23 0.67
CA LEU A 43 9.29 -7.52 0.91
C LEU A 43 10.12 -7.37 -0.38
N PRO A 44 10.74 -6.20 -0.64
CA PRO A 44 11.59 -5.99 -1.81
C PRO A 44 12.94 -6.68 -1.63
N VAL A 45 13.30 -7.52 -2.58
CA VAL A 45 14.58 -8.25 -2.64
C VAL A 45 15.43 -7.68 -3.76
N LEU A 46 16.62 -7.20 -3.40
CA LEU A 46 17.63 -6.68 -4.31
C LEU A 46 18.38 -7.85 -4.97
N SER A 47 18.80 -7.63 -6.22
CA SER A 47 19.72 -8.55 -6.89
C SER A 47 21.06 -8.66 -6.16
N SER A 48 21.60 -9.88 -6.13
CA SER A 48 22.94 -10.21 -5.63
C SER A 48 24.06 -9.92 -6.64
N SER A 49 23.73 -9.71 -7.92
CA SER A 49 24.70 -9.35 -8.94
C SER A 49 24.93 -7.84 -8.95
N GLN A 50 26.20 -7.43 -8.97
CA GLN A 50 26.61 -6.01 -9.10
C GLN A 50 26.23 -5.38 -10.44
N ARG A 51 25.81 -6.18 -11.43
CA ARG A 51 25.39 -5.72 -12.77
C ARG A 51 23.87 -5.63 -12.93
N CYS A 52 23.13 -5.77 -11.84
CA CYS A 52 21.68 -5.74 -11.83
C CYS A 52 21.22 -5.04 -10.55
N ASP A 53 20.70 -3.83 -10.72
CA ASP A 53 20.05 -2.99 -9.73
C ASP A 53 18.60 -3.38 -9.44
N HIS A 54 17.88 -3.95 -10.42
CA HIS A 54 16.49 -4.41 -10.28
C HIS A 54 16.18 -5.16 -8.97
N TRP A 55 15.04 -4.83 -8.36
CA TRP A 55 14.46 -5.50 -7.20
C TRP A 55 13.02 -5.97 -7.49
N PHE A 56 12.62 -7.07 -6.86
CA PHE A 56 11.26 -7.62 -6.97
C PHE A 56 10.78 -8.09 -5.60
N CYS A 57 9.48 -8.33 -5.43
CA CYS A 57 8.98 -8.89 -4.18
C CYS A 57 9.42 -10.36 -4.04
N HIS A 58 9.70 -10.80 -2.82
CA HIS A 58 10.17 -12.17 -2.54
C HIS A 58 9.23 -13.25 -3.10
N GLY A 59 7.92 -13.01 -3.07
CA GLY A 59 6.91 -13.89 -3.65
C GLY A 59 7.01 -14.06 -5.17
N CYS A 60 7.38 -13.02 -5.92
CA CYS A 60 7.62 -13.14 -7.36
C CYS A 60 8.89 -13.94 -7.66
N ILE A 61 9.94 -13.78 -6.84
CA ILE A 61 11.18 -14.55 -6.95
C ILE A 61 10.94 -16.04 -6.66
N LEU A 62 10.14 -16.36 -5.64
CA LEU A 62 9.74 -17.74 -5.33
C LEU A 62 8.87 -18.34 -6.45
N ARG A 63 7.93 -17.57 -7.01
CA ARG A 63 7.11 -18.02 -8.15
C ARG A 63 7.96 -18.32 -9.38
N GLU A 64 8.93 -17.46 -9.72
CA GLU A 64 9.87 -17.71 -10.82
C GLU A 64 10.77 -18.91 -10.55
N GLN A 65 11.18 -19.14 -9.29
CA GLN A 65 11.92 -20.36 -8.92
C GLN A 65 11.12 -21.64 -9.17
N LEU A 66 9.84 -21.66 -8.83
CA LEU A 66 8.95 -22.79 -9.12
C LEU A 66 8.77 -22.97 -10.64
N ARG A 67 8.46 -21.89 -11.36
CA ARG A 67 8.31 -21.90 -12.83
C ARG A 67 9.55 -22.48 -13.54
N VAL A 68 10.75 -22.09 -13.10
CA VAL A 68 12.02 -22.64 -13.63
C VAL A 68 12.26 -24.08 -13.15
N ALA A 69 11.80 -24.46 -11.96
CA ALA A 69 11.89 -25.86 -11.50
C ALA A 69 11.03 -26.78 -12.37
N ASP A 70 9.81 -26.36 -12.73
CA ASP A 70 8.90 -27.10 -13.61
C ASP A 70 9.53 -27.33 -15.00
N GLU A 71 10.15 -26.30 -15.58
CA GLU A 71 10.94 -26.39 -16.83
C GLU A 71 12.15 -27.33 -16.72
N ASN A 72 12.63 -27.61 -15.50
CA ASN A 72 13.82 -28.44 -15.23
C ASN A 72 13.47 -29.77 -14.54
N ASN A 73 12.30 -30.35 -14.86
CA ASN A 73 11.83 -31.65 -14.31
C ASN A 73 11.74 -31.66 -12.77
N GLY A 74 11.23 -30.58 -12.18
CA GLY A 74 11.12 -30.39 -10.72
C GLY A 74 12.44 -30.01 -10.03
N LYS A 75 13.56 -29.87 -10.76
CA LYS A 75 14.85 -29.51 -10.16
C LYS A 75 14.89 -28.03 -9.80
N VAL A 76 14.61 -27.74 -8.52
CA VAL A 76 14.65 -26.37 -7.96
C VAL A 76 16.05 -25.75 -8.11
N PRO A 77 16.21 -24.64 -8.87
CA PRO A 77 17.49 -23.96 -9.01
C PRO A 77 17.83 -23.13 -7.76
N LYS A 78 19.12 -23.10 -7.36
CA LYS A 78 19.60 -22.22 -6.28
C LYS A 78 19.58 -20.73 -6.68
N TRP A 79 19.85 -20.45 -7.95
CA TRP A 79 19.94 -19.08 -8.49
C TRP A 79 18.93 -18.85 -9.61
N ILE A 80 18.23 -17.73 -9.52
CA ILE A 80 17.26 -17.26 -10.50
C ILE A 80 17.87 -16.08 -11.27
N ARG A 81 17.66 -16.06 -12.58
CA ARG A 81 18.09 -14.95 -13.43
C ARG A 81 17.23 -13.72 -13.18
N CYS A 82 17.73 -12.51 -13.41
CA CYS A 82 16.87 -11.33 -13.33
C CYS A 82 15.72 -11.43 -14.34
N MET A 83 14.48 -11.23 -13.89
CA MET A 83 13.30 -11.29 -14.75
C MET A 83 13.27 -10.15 -15.79
N HIS A 84 14.00 -9.06 -15.54
CA HIS A 84 14.21 -7.95 -16.47
C HIS A 84 15.50 -8.14 -17.31
N CYS A 85 16.69 -7.91 -16.74
CA CYS A 85 17.96 -7.91 -17.48
C CYS A 85 18.60 -9.29 -17.73
N ARG A 86 17.99 -10.40 -17.28
CA ARG A 86 18.43 -11.80 -17.51
C ARG A 86 19.83 -12.19 -16.99
N GLU A 87 20.47 -11.33 -16.19
CA GLU A 87 21.72 -11.64 -15.48
C GLU A 87 21.59 -12.91 -14.64
N LYS A 88 22.61 -13.78 -14.63
CA LYS A 88 22.49 -15.20 -14.31
C LYS A 88 22.42 -15.53 -12.82
N THR A 89 22.92 -14.66 -11.96
CA THR A 89 23.06 -14.87 -10.50
C THR A 89 22.38 -13.77 -9.68
N SER A 90 21.26 -13.25 -10.20
CA SER A 90 20.55 -12.13 -9.56
C SER A 90 19.88 -12.52 -8.25
N PHE A 91 19.12 -13.62 -8.16
CA PHE A 91 18.36 -13.92 -6.95
C PHE A 91 18.64 -15.32 -6.40
N ASN A 92 18.87 -15.41 -5.09
CA ASN A 92 18.94 -16.67 -4.33
C ASN A 92 17.74 -16.69 -3.36
N PRO A 93 16.66 -17.45 -3.66
CA PRO A 93 15.43 -17.37 -2.87
C PRO A 93 15.56 -17.92 -1.45
N ALA A 94 16.56 -18.77 -1.18
CA ALA A 94 16.86 -19.31 0.14
C ALA A 94 17.61 -18.31 1.04
N GLU A 95 18.36 -17.37 0.44
CA GLU A 95 19.15 -16.35 1.13
C GLU A 95 18.87 -14.95 0.53
N PRO A 96 17.62 -14.45 0.63
CA PRO A 96 17.21 -13.21 -0.03
C PRO A 96 17.88 -11.97 0.57
N LYS A 97 18.45 -11.12 -0.29
CA LYS A 97 19.01 -9.82 0.10
C LYS A 97 17.93 -8.74 0.05
N TYR A 98 17.26 -8.47 1.17
CA TYR A 98 16.24 -7.42 1.22
C TYR A 98 16.80 -6.01 1.02
N HIS A 99 16.08 -5.17 0.26
CA HIS A 99 16.49 -3.81 -0.06
C HIS A 99 16.26 -2.86 1.14
N ARG A 100 17.19 -2.88 2.11
CA ARG A 100 17.06 -2.15 3.40
C ARG A 100 16.68 -0.67 3.26
N LEU A 101 17.35 0.09 2.38
CA LEU A 101 17.05 1.53 2.22
C LEU A 101 15.60 1.78 1.74
N LEU A 102 15.12 1.05 0.74
CA LEU A 102 13.74 1.14 0.25
C LEU A 102 12.74 0.78 1.36
N ILE A 103 13.01 -0.28 2.13
CA ILE A 103 12.19 -0.66 3.29
C ILE A 103 12.11 0.48 4.33
N ASP A 104 13.25 1.11 4.66
CA ASP A 104 13.32 2.21 5.63
C ASP A 104 12.63 3.50 5.13
N LEU A 105 12.60 3.73 3.81
CA LEU A 105 11.89 4.84 3.18
C LEU A 105 10.37 4.59 3.12
N LEU A 106 9.95 3.38 2.73
CA LEU A 106 8.54 2.95 2.76
C LEU A 106 7.94 3.08 4.17
N ALA A 107 8.67 2.60 5.19
CA ALA A 107 8.26 2.71 6.60
C ALA A 107 8.10 4.17 7.06
N ARG A 108 8.89 5.10 6.52
CA ARG A 108 8.77 6.54 6.81
C ARG A 108 7.58 7.16 6.08
N ALA A 109 7.42 6.89 4.78
CA ALA A 109 6.31 7.39 3.99
C ALA A 109 4.95 6.98 4.60
N GLN A 110 4.81 5.72 5.03
CA GLN A 110 3.62 5.23 5.73
C GLN A 110 3.34 5.97 7.04
N LYS A 111 4.39 6.26 7.84
CA LYS A 111 4.26 7.03 9.09
C LYS A 111 3.82 8.48 8.84
N TYR A 112 4.34 9.13 7.80
CA TYR A 112 3.92 10.48 7.43
C TYR A 112 2.48 10.52 6.91
N ALA A 113 2.09 9.59 6.04
CA ALA A 113 0.70 9.47 5.58
C ALA A 113 -0.28 9.26 6.75
N ALA A 114 0.04 8.32 7.66
CA ALA A 114 -0.78 8.06 8.85
C ALA A 114 -0.79 9.21 9.88
N ALA A 115 0.14 10.16 9.80
CA ALA A 115 0.14 11.37 10.62
C ALA A 115 -0.68 12.50 9.99
N GLN A 116 -0.69 12.63 8.65
CA GLN A 116 -1.50 13.63 7.96
C GLN A 116 -3.00 13.37 8.16
N VAL A 117 -3.46 12.12 7.97
CA VAL A 117 -4.86 11.71 8.19
C VAL A 117 -5.34 12.07 9.62
N LYS A 118 -4.47 11.90 10.63
CA LYS A 118 -4.82 12.24 12.02
C LYS A 118 -4.90 13.74 12.29
N ASN A 119 -4.16 14.55 11.55
CA ASN A 119 -4.22 16.00 11.67
C ASN A 119 -5.48 16.54 10.96
N GLU A 120 -5.84 15.96 9.82
CA GLU A 120 -7.09 16.26 9.10
C GLU A 120 -8.30 15.92 10.00
N GLU A 121 -8.35 14.72 10.57
CA GLU A 121 -9.39 14.26 11.51
C GLU A 121 -9.50 15.13 12.78
N GLN A 122 -8.41 15.80 13.21
CA GLN A 122 -8.45 16.76 14.32
C GLN A 122 -8.91 18.16 13.89
N THR A 123 -8.64 18.56 12.65
CA THR A 123 -9.00 19.89 12.14
C THR A 123 -10.52 19.98 11.87
N GLU A 124 -11.13 18.89 11.39
CA GLU A 124 -12.59 18.81 11.15
C GLU A 124 -13.44 18.83 12.44
N VAL A 125 -12.83 18.57 13.61
CA VAL A 125 -13.53 18.61 14.91
C VAL A 125 -13.53 20.01 15.52
N GLU A 126 -12.48 20.82 15.35
CA GLU A 126 -12.41 22.18 15.91
C GLU A 126 -13.29 23.20 15.15
N GLU A 127 -13.62 22.98 13.87
CA GLU A 127 -14.51 23.91 13.12
C GLU A 127 -16.01 23.82 13.51
N ASN A 128 -16.41 22.91 14.39
CA ASN A 128 -17.82 22.78 14.84
C ASN A 128 -18.12 23.38 16.24
N GLU A 129 -17.12 23.83 17.01
CA GLU A 129 -17.34 24.53 18.30
C GLU A 129 -17.30 26.06 18.16
N THR A 130 -18.11 26.64 17.27
CA THR A 130 -18.49 28.07 17.36
C THR A 130 -19.91 28.33 16.84
N THR A 131 -20.92 27.86 17.57
CA THR A 131 -22.27 28.45 17.50
C THR A 131 -22.71 28.94 18.88
N ASP A 132 -22.81 30.27 19.01
CA ASP A 132 -23.36 30.95 20.18
C ASP A 132 -24.80 30.48 20.44
N VAL A 133 -25.01 29.76 21.55
CA VAL A 133 -26.35 29.33 21.96
C VAL A 133 -27.07 30.47 22.68
N MET A 134 -27.81 31.28 21.91
CA MET A 134 -28.87 32.12 22.47
C MET A 134 -30.21 31.36 22.49
N PRO A 135 -30.92 31.29 23.64
CA PRO A 135 -32.17 30.54 23.74
C PRO A 135 -33.36 31.34 23.20
N VAL A 136 -33.93 30.90 22.07
CA VAL A 136 -35.21 31.40 21.57
C VAL A 136 -36.36 30.54 22.12
N LYS A 137 -37.40 31.21 22.62
CA LYS A 137 -38.54 30.57 23.29
C LYS A 137 -39.38 29.73 22.34
N GLN A 138 -39.84 28.60 22.88
CA GLN A 138 -40.78 27.64 22.30
C GLN A 138 -42.23 28.10 22.57
N GLU A 139 -43.09 28.15 21.55
CA GLU A 139 -44.56 28.04 21.70
C GLU A 139 -45.28 27.77 20.35
N GLN A 140 -46.04 26.66 20.29
CA GLN A 140 -47.30 26.42 19.52
C GLN A 140 -47.28 26.58 17.96
N ARG A 141 -48.05 25.83 17.14
CA ARG A 141 -49.09 24.81 17.37
C ARG A 141 -49.23 23.89 16.14
N ASP A 142 -50.06 22.87 16.29
CA ASP A 142 -50.41 21.80 15.34
C ASP A 142 -50.85 22.26 13.93
N GLU A 143 -50.53 21.46 12.89
CA GLU A 143 -51.56 20.96 11.97
C GLU A 143 -51.11 19.68 11.24
N VAL A 144 -52.05 18.75 11.02
CA VAL A 144 -51.83 17.46 10.35
C VAL A 144 -52.74 17.39 9.12
N HIS A 145 -52.18 17.13 7.94
CA HIS A 145 -52.90 16.41 6.89
C HIS A 145 -52.02 15.53 6.01
N LYS A 146 -52.70 14.68 5.24
CA LYS A 146 -52.28 13.40 4.67
C LYS A 146 -52.59 13.38 3.18
N GLU A 147 -51.78 12.69 2.37
CA GLU A 147 -52.06 11.95 1.10
C GLU A 147 -50.70 11.73 0.41
N GLU A 148 -50.17 10.52 0.12
CA GLU A 148 -50.66 9.27 -0.51
C GLU A 148 -50.55 9.24 -2.06
N CYS A 149 -50.23 8.04 -2.59
CA CYS A 149 -49.88 7.67 -3.99
C CYS A 149 -48.45 8.11 -4.44
N THR A 150 -47.69 7.39 -5.30
CA THR A 150 -47.82 6.03 -5.89
C THR A 150 -46.46 5.47 -6.37
N ASP A 151 -46.40 4.17 -6.67
CA ASP A 151 -45.29 3.41 -7.26
C ASP A 151 -44.91 3.75 -8.71
N SER A 152 -43.73 3.28 -9.14
CA SER A 152 -43.54 2.50 -10.39
C SER A 152 -42.18 1.80 -10.41
N GLU A 153 -42.20 0.46 -10.51
CA GLU A 153 -41.03 -0.36 -10.85
C GLU A 153 -40.80 -0.36 -12.37
N GLU A 154 -39.55 -0.48 -12.84
CA GLU A 154 -39.30 -1.18 -14.12
C GLU A 154 -37.96 -1.91 -14.10
N LYS A 155 -38.03 -3.24 -14.31
CA LYS A 155 -36.90 -4.13 -14.62
C LYS A 155 -36.93 -4.45 -16.11
N THR A 156 -35.76 -4.53 -16.75
CA THR A 156 -35.55 -5.46 -17.86
C THR A 156 -34.16 -6.07 -17.79
N ASP A 157 -34.09 -7.36 -17.49
CA ASP A 157 -32.90 -8.19 -17.70
C ASP A 157 -32.81 -8.58 -19.19
N GLY A 158 -31.59 -8.68 -19.73
CA GLY A 158 -31.35 -8.98 -21.14
C GLY A 158 -30.22 -10.00 -21.33
N GLU A 159 -30.59 -11.28 -21.32
CA GLU A 159 -29.73 -12.39 -21.76
C GLU A 159 -29.71 -12.46 -23.30
N GLY A 160 -28.58 -12.84 -23.89
CA GLY A 160 -28.43 -13.02 -25.33
C GLY A 160 -27.29 -14.00 -25.67
N ASP A 161 -27.62 -14.99 -26.49
CA ASP A 161 -26.77 -16.10 -26.95
C ASP A 161 -25.52 -15.72 -27.77
#